data_AF-A0A959K5H4-F1
#
_entry.id   AF-A0A959K5H4-F1
#
_cell.length_a   1.000
_cell.length_b   1.000
_cell.length_c   1.000
_cell.angle_alpha   90.00
_cell.angle_beta   90.00
_cell.angle_gamma   90.00
#
_symmetry.space_group_name_H-M   'P 1'
#
loop_
_entity.id
_entity.type
_entity.pdbx_description
1 polymer ?
#
loop_
_entity_poly.entity_id
_entity_poly.type
_entity_poly.pdbx_seq_one_letter_code
_entity_poly.pdbx_strand_id
1 'polypeptide(L)'
;MNHPLCEQFKEICLELPAHALNNLLTVAQCICLARSTNLAKAKDYVSQVLGYAEDNEVQPRAHYQRLIRFFDQAVTAEQDGGFYYSLQAAIHHVSLGVLGDVTKSRSRKMRVLLLDGTKWAVRGEKVQFLTLAIVHQGVALPLYADDLLKAGHSSQTERIEFLKRAGERFNFRNMLLLGDREYVGIEWFKALHVDFGIQFVIRLKKGIYHQQINGAGGKTWEQMQQKLRRSKKKKLISKLITLGGVAYRYVITRNPKAGNKDEDEFLYLLTTLESAGTAVSQYAIRWQIEVLFRHLKSNGFDLESTRVEGKYKREVMMQILCLVYLLAIREGLRFYQRCPKAKQWKMDYARGVKTLVHSVFRQGLSILMPRIASLDNMIRYLASILASSITPKWGHV
;
A
#
# COMPACT_ATOMS: atom_id res chain seq x y z
N MET A 1 26.33 -20.24 5.69
CA MET A 1 26.76 -20.61 4.32
C MET A 1 26.03 -19.71 3.34
N ASN A 2 26.76 -19.12 2.38
CA ASN A 2 26.15 -18.36 1.29
C ASN A 2 25.59 -19.33 0.26
N HIS A 3 24.34 -19.14 -0.14
CA HIS A 3 23.74 -19.91 -1.22
C HIS A 3 24.34 -19.48 -2.58
N PRO A 4 24.86 -20.38 -3.44
CA PRO A 4 25.54 -20.02 -4.70
C PRO A 4 24.68 -19.16 -5.64
N LEU A 5 23.40 -19.47 -5.78
CA LEU A 5 22.47 -18.68 -6.62
C LEU A 5 22.24 -17.26 -6.07
N CYS A 6 22.46 -17.03 -4.78
CA CYS A 6 22.31 -15.70 -4.21
C CYS A 6 23.49 -14.78 -4.53
N GLU A 7 24.69 -15.30 -4.79
CA GLU A 7 25.79 -14.48 -5.30
C GLU A 7 25.46 -13.96 -6.71
N GLN A 8 24.94 -14.82 -7.58
CA GLN A 8 24.47 -14.43 -8.92
C GLN A 8 23.31 -13.42 -8.86
N PHE A 9 22.36 -13.61 -7.92
CA PHE A 9 21.26 -12.68 -7.73
C PHE A 9 21.68 -11.35 -7.10
N LYS A 10 22.73 -11.37 -6.28
CA LYS A 10 23.35 -10.17 -5.70
C LYS A 10 23.96 -9.28 -6.78
N GLU A 11 24.53 -9.82 -7.86
CA GLU A 11 24.99 -9.01 -9.00
C GLU A 11 23.84 -8.22 -9.66
N ILE A 12 22.59 -8.69 -9.50
CA ILE A 12 21.37 -8.08 -10.05
C ILE A 12 20.72 -7.11 -9.04
N CYS A 13 21.01 -7.22 -7.74
CA CYS A 13 20.43 -6.39 -6.69
C CYS A 13 21.49 -5.42 -6.10
N LEU A 14 21.06 -4.25 -5.60
CA LEU A 14 21.94 -3.31 -4.88
C LEU A 14 22.78 -4.01 -3.78
N GLU A 15 23.91 -3.39 -3.38
CA GLU A 15 25.01 -3.91 -2.53
C GLU A 15 24.62 -4.50 -1.15
N LEU A 16 23.75 -5.51 -1.10
CA LEU A 16 23.46 -6.28 0.09
C LEU A 16 24.35 -7.53 0.10
N PRO A 17 25.07 -7.84 1.19
CA PRO A 17 25.84 -9.07 1.28
C PRO A 17 24.97 -10.31 1.01
N ALA A 18 25.51 -11.31 0.32
CA ALA A 18 24.71 -12.48 -0.10
C ALA A 18 24.10 -13.24 1.08
N HIS A 19 24.79 -13.31 2.22
CA HIS A 19 24.23 -13.91 3.44
C HIS A 19 22.98 -13.16 3.94
N ALA A 20 22.95 -11.83 3.82
CA ALA A 20 21.82 -11.02 4.23
C ALA A 20 20.66 -11.12 3.25
N LEU A 21 20.96 -11.19 1.95
CA LEU A 21 19.96 -11.47 0.91
C LEU A 21 19.33 -12.85 1.12
N ASN A 22 20.13 -13.88 1.41
CA ASN A 22 19.65 -15.21 1.78
C ASN A 22 18.70 -15.18 2.98
N ASN A 23 19.05 -14.43 4.03
CA ASN A 23 18.20 -14.30 5.22
C ASN A 23 16.89 -13.55 4.91
N LEU A 24 16.95 -12.46 4.15
CA LEU A 24 15.77 -11.72 3.70
C LEU A 24 14.80 -12.62 2.93
N LEU A 25 15.29 -13.34 1.93
CA LEU A 25 14.48 -14.25 1.12
C LEU A 25 13.92 -15.40 1.96
N THR A 26 14.73 -15.95 2.88
CA THR A 26 14.30 -17.00 3.80
C THR A 26 13.15 -16.53 4.70
N VAL A 27 13.28 -15.36 5.32
CA VAL A 27 12.24 -14.76 6.17
C VAL A 27 10.97 -14.50 5.36
N ALA A 28 11.09 -13.93 4.16
CA ALA A 28 9.97 -13.68 3.27
C ALA A 28 9.21 -14.96 2.88
N GLN A 29 9.93 -16.05 2.58
CA GLN A 29 9.33 -17.35 2.28
C GLN A 29 8.64 -17.96 3.49
N CYS A 30 9.32 -17.99 4.65
CA CYS A 30 8.74 -18.53 5.88
C CYS A 30 7.45 -17.80 6.27
N ILE A 31 7.41 -16.46 6.15
CA ILE A 31 6.19 -15.66 6.38
C ILE A 31 5.11 -16.00 5.35
N CYS A 32 5.48 -16.14 4.07
CA CYS A 32 4.53 -16.47 3.01
C CYS A 32 3.91 -17.87 3.21
N LEU A 33 4.72 -18.88 3.54
CA LEU A 33 4.29 -20.26 3.77
C LEU A 33 3.47 -20.38 5.05
N ALA A 34 3.91 -19.76 6.14
CA ALA A 34 3.15 -19.73 7.40
C ALA A 34 1.90 -18.88 7.32
N ARG A 35 1.81 -18.00 6.30
CA ARG A 35 0.74 -16.99 6.15
C ARG A 35 0.56 -16.16 7.43
N SER A 36 1.68 -15.89 8.11
CA SER A 36 1.71 -15.23 9.41
C SER A 36 3.01 -14.47 9.62
N THR A 37 2.92 -13.27 10.18
CA THR A 37 4.08 -12.50 10.67
C THR A 37 4.59 -12.96 12.04
N ASN A 38 3.88 -13.88 12.69
CA ASN A 38 4.34 -14.47 13.94
C ASN A 38 5.54 -15.40 13.67
N LEU A 39 6.74 -14.94 14.03
CA LEU A 39 7.98 -15.68 13.80
C LEU A 39 8.01 -17.05 14.48
N ALA A 40 7.24 -17.25 15.55
CA ALA A 40 7.13 -18.55 16.21
C ALA A 40 6.33 -19.58 15.38
N LYS A 41 5.50 -19.12 14.43
CA LYS A 41 4.87 -19.98 13.40
C LYS A 41 5.75 -20.06 12.15
N ALA A 42 6.36 -18.94 11.75
CA ALA A 42 7.21 -18.91 10.55
C ALA A 42 8.43 -19.85 10.67
N LYS A 43 8.96 -20.06 11.87
CA LYS A 43 10.11 -20.97 12.12
C LYS A 43 9.88 -22.40 11.62
N ASP A 44 8.63 -22.85 11.57
CA ASP A 44 8.27 -24.24 11.24
C ASP A 44 8.59 -24.56 9.76
N TYR A 45 8.76 -23.52 8.93
CA TYR A 45 9.07 -23.64 7.51
C TYR A 45 10.54 -23.44 7.18
N VAL A 46 11.41 -23.20 8.16
CA VAL A 46 12.84 -22.90 7.90
C VAL A 46 13.56 -24.10 7.29
N SER A 47 13.29 -25.33 7.76
CA SER A 47 13.89 -26.55 7.18
C SER A 47 13.50 -26.72 5.71
N GLN A 48 12.21 -26.55 5.40
CA GLN A 48 11.68 -26.65 4.05
C GLN A 48 12.35 -25.63 3.11
N VAL A 49 12.42 -24.37 3.55
CA VAL A 49 12.98 -23.27 2.76
C VAL A 49 14.46 -23.46 2.45
N LEU A 50 15.23 -23.94 3.44
CA LEU A 50 16.67 -24.14 3.31
C LEU A 50 17.07 -25.51 2.75
N GLY A 51 16.11 -26.39 2.50
CA GLY A 51 16.37 -27.72 1.94
C GLY A 51 17.19 -28.61 2.88
N TYR A 52 17.00 -28.51 4.19
CA TYR A 52 17.64 -29.45 5.12
C TYR A 52 17.09 -30.86 4.89
N ALA A 53 18.00 -31.84 4.77
CA ALA A 53 17.63 -33.25 4.61
C ALA A 53 16.72 -33.73 5.74
N GLU A 54 15.80 -34.66 5.41
CA GLU A 54 14.85 -35.26 6.37
C GLU A 54 15.57 -35.95 7.54
N ASP A 55 16.81 -36.39 7.33
CA ASP A 55 17.64 -37.07 8.33
C ASP A 55 18.29 -36.13 9.37
N ASN A 56 18.20 -34.80 9.18
CA ASN A 56 18.71 -33.85 10.17
C ASN A 56 17.70 -33.66 11.30
N GLU A 57 18.18 -33.78 12.54
CA GLU A 57 17.37 -33.44 13.71
C GLU A 57 16.88 -31.99 13.61
N VAL A 58 15.56 -31.80 13.55
CA VAL A 58 14.95 -30.48 13.44
C VAL A 58 15.28 -29.69 14.70
N GLN A 59 15.82 -28.48 14.56
CA GLN A 59 16.14 -27.59 15.68
C GLN A 59 15.23 -26.33 15.69
N PRO A 60 13.97 -26.43 16.16
CA PRO A 60 13.04 -25.30 16.15
C PRO A 60 13.54 -24.06 16.87
N ARG A 61 14.34 -24.23 17.93
CA ARG A 61 14.95 -23.11 18.67
C ARG A 61 15.97 -22.35 17.82
N ALA A 62 16.84 -23.07 17.10
CA ALA A 62 17.83 -22.47 16.20
C ALA A 62 17.14 -21.75 15.02
N HIS A 63 16.07 -22.33 14.47
CA HIS A 63 15.28 -21.71 13.41
C HIS A 63 14.63 -20.40 13.86
N TYR A 64 14.00 -20.40 15.05
CA TYR A 64 13.43 -19.19 15.61
C TYR A 64 14.51 -18.12 15.85
N GLN A 65 15.64 -18.49 16.44
CA GLN A 65 16.77 -17.57 16.67
C GLN A 65 17.31 -16.99 15.36
N ARG A 66 17.39 -17.78 14.28
CA ARG A 66 17.78 -17.28 12.95
C ARG A 66 16.85 -16.17 12.46
N LEU A 67 15.53 -16.38 12.54
CA LEU A 67 14.56 -15.37 12.11
C LEU A 67 14.65 -14.10 12.95
N ILE A 68 14.85 -14.23 14.27
CA ILE A 68 15.00 -13.09 15.18
C ILE A 68 16.29 -12.30 14.88
N ARG A 69 17.43 -12.99 14.70
CA ARG A 69 18.72 -12.36 14.39
C ARG A 69 18.67 -11.50 13.13
N PHE A 70 17.90 -11.89 12.11
CA PHE A 70 17.69 -11.05 10.92
C PHE A 70 17.10 -9.68 11.26
N PHE A 71 16.07 -9.64 12.12
CA PHE A 71 15.48 -8.37 12.55
C PHE A 71 16.37 -7.61 13.55
N ASP A 72 17.14 -8.31 14.39
CA ASP A 72 18.10 -7.66 15.30
C ASP A 72 19.21 -6.94 14.51
N GLN A 73 19.75 -7.58 13.47
CA GLN A 73 20.75 -6.98 12.57
C GLN A 73 20.25 -5.70 11.89
N ALA A 74 18.95 -5.63 11.58
CA ALA A 74 18.35 -4.43 10.99
C ALA A 74 18.34 -3.22 11.95
N VAL A 75 18.50 -3.42 13.27
CA VAL A 75 18.58 -2.33 14.26
C VAL A 75 20.02 -2.00 14.64
N THR A 76 20.85 -3.01 14.89
CA THR A 76 22.25 -2.80 15.32
C THR A 76 23.03 -1.95 14.32
N ALA A 77 22.79 -2.15 13.03
CA ALA A 77 23.51 -1.48 11.96
C ALA A 77 22.91 -0.12 11.53
N GLU A 78 21.88 0.38 12.21
CA GLU A 78 21.47 1.78 12.11
C GLU A 78 22.44 2.68 12.89
N GLN A 79 22.95 2.20 14.04
CA GLN A 79 23.97 2.91 14.82
C GLN A 79 25.29 3.05 14.02
N ASP A 80 25.55 2.10 13.10
CA ASP A 80 26.68 2.11 12.16
C ASP A 80 26.28 2.52 10.72
N GLY A 81 25.03 2.96 10.50
CA GLY A 81 24.55 3.66 9.30
C GLY A 81 24.34 2.88 7.99
N GLY A 82 24.71 1.60 7.87
CA GLY A 82 24.75 0.91 6.56
C GLY A 82 23.61 -0.07 6.27
N PHE A 83 23.47 -1.10 7.10
CA PHE A 83 22.75 -2.32 6.70
C PHE A 83 21.24 -2.15 6.54
N TYR A 84 20.59 -1.40 7.43
CA TYR A 84 19.15 -1.13 7.33
C TYR A 84 18.82 -0.47 5.99
N TYR A 85 19.57 0.57 5.62
CA TYR A 85 19.36 1.27 4.36
C TYR A 85 19.68 0.40 3.15
N SER A 86 20.75 -0.40 3.18
CA SER A 86 21.04 -1.40 2.13
C SER A 86 19.93 -2.42 2.00
N LEU A 87 19.35 -2.90 3.11
CA LEU A 87 18.23 -3.83 3.12
C LEU A 87 16.98 -3.19 2.51
N GLN A 88 16.66 -1.96 2.89
CA GLN A 88 15.54 -1.21 2.31
C GLN A 88 15.72 -0.99 0.82
N ALA A 89 16.92 -0.61 0.39
CA ALA A 89 17.25 -0.37 -1.00
C ALA A 89 17.12 -1.66 -1.82
N ALA A 90 17.59 -2.80 -1.30
CA ALA A 90 17.42 -4.10 -1.94
C ALA A 90 15.93 -4.48 -2.08
N ILE A 91 15.12 -4.34 -1.02
CA ILE A 91 13.68 -4.62 -1.08
C ILE A 91 12.98 -3.67 -2.07
N HIS A 92 13.35 -2.40 -2.07
CA HIS A 92 12.82 -1.39 -2.98
C HIS A 92 13.14 -1.72 -4.45
N HIS A 93 14.40 -2.07 -4.76
CA HIS A 93 14.82 -2.46 -6.10
C HIS A 93 14.01 -3.66 -6.62
N VAL A 94 13.87 -4.71 -5.81
CA VAL A 94 13.07 -5.88 -6.17
C VAL A 94 11.60 -5.50 -6.35
N SER A 95 11.05 -4.69 -5.44
CA SER A 95 9.67 -4.20 -5.51
C SER A 95 9.42 -3.38 -6.78
N LEU A 96 10.37 -2.52 -7.18
CA LEU A 96 10.31 -1.75 -8.41
C LEU A 96 10.33 -2.64 -9.66
N GLY A 97 11.15 -3.69 -9.68
CA GLY A 97 11.13 -4.65 -10.78
C GLY A 97 9.78 -5.36 -10.90
N VAL A 98 9.17 -5.75 -9.77
CA VAL A 98 7.82 -6.33 -9.74
C VAL A 98 6.77 -5.32 -10.22
N LEU A 99 6.82 -4.08 -9.74
CA LEU A 99 5.93 -3.00 -10.16
C LEU A 99 6.08 -2.69 -11.65
N GLY A 100 7.30 -2.62 -12.16
CA GLY A 100 7.63 -2.47 -13.57
C GLY A 100 7.04 -3.57 -14.42
N ASP A 101 7.13 -4.82 -13.94
CA ASP A 101 6.56 -5.95 -14.66
C ASP A 101 5.02 -5.96 -14.68
N VAL A 102 4.39 -5.57 -13.56
CA VAL A 102 2.93 -5.48 -13.45
C VAL A 102 2.38 -4.30 -14.24
N THR A 103 3.10 -3.17 -14.28
CA THR A 103 2.61 -1.90 -14.80
C THR A 103 3.08 -1.56 -16.22
N LYS A 104 3.54 -2.55 -17.00
CA LYS A 104 4.03 -2.40 -18.40
C LYS A 104 3.09 -1.64 -19.36
N SER A 105 1.82 -1.41 -18.99
CA SER A 105 0.84 -0.71 -19.82
C SER A 105 1.19 0.77 -20.06
N ARG A 106 1.28 1.16 -21.34
CA ARG A 106 1.41 2.56 -21.83
C ARG A 106 0.12 3.37 -21.70
N SER A 107 -0.70 3.13 -20.68
CA SER A 107 -1.95 3.85 -20.49
C SER A 107 -1.67 5.35 -20.30
N ARG A 108 -2.31 6.21 -21.12
CA ARG A 108 -2.35 7.67 -20.92
C ARG A 108 -3.24 8.09 -19.74
N LYS A 109 -3.87 7.14 -19.04
CA LYS A 109 -4.72 7.47 -17.88
C LYS A 109 -3.86 7.97 -16.72
N MET A 110 -4.37 9.01 -16.07
CA MET A 110 -3.87 9.52 -14.80
C MET A 110 -3.65 8.37 -13.81
N ARG A 111 -2.48 8.30 -13.19
CA ARG A 111 -2.18 7.31 -12.15
C ARG A 111 -2.82 7.75 -10.85
N VAL A 112 -3.38 6.79 -10.11
CA VAL A 112 -4.09 7.06 -8.87
C VAL A 112 -3.27 6.54 -7.70
N LEU A 113 -2.98 7.43 -6.75
CA LEU A 113 -2.34 7.17 -5.47
C LEU A 113 -3.41 7.08 -4.38
N LEU A 114 -3.22 6.18 -3.42
CA LEU A 114 -4.02 6.02 -2.23
C LEU A 114 -3.13 6.26 -1.03
N LEU A 115 -3.59 7.08 -0.09
CA LEU A 115 -2.93 7.33 1.18
C LEU A 115 -3.89 6.94 2.29
N ASP A 116 -3.47 6.01 3.16
CA ASP A 116 -4.26 5.66 4.33
C ASP A 116 -3.37 5.09 5.46
N GLY A 117 -3.93 5.06 6.66
CA GLY A 117 -3.29 4.59 7.87
C GLY A 117 -3.74 3.18 8.21
N THR A 118 -2.82 2.34 8.68
CA THR A 118 -3.15 1.04 9.27
C THR A 118 -2.60 0.98 10.69
N LYS A 119 -3.44 0.51 11.62
CA LYS A 119 -3.11 0.44 13.03
C LYS A 119 -3.33 -0.95 13.60
N TRP A 120 -2.51 -1.33 14.56
CA TRP A 120 -2.66 -2.54 15.37
C TRP A 120 -1.97 -2.37 16.72
N ALA A 121 -2.09 -3.37 17.59
CA ALA A 121 -1.40 -3.37 18.88
C ALA A 121 -0.42 -4.54 18.97
N VAL A 122 0.76 -4.30 19.50
CA VAL A 122 1.78 -5.32 19.78
C VAL A 122 2.15 -5.19 21.25
N ARG A 123 1.83 -6.21 22.06
CA ARG A 123 2.18 -6.27 23.49
C ARG A 123 1.81 -5.00 24.31
N GLY A 124 0.69 -4.38 23.97
CA GLY A 124 0.20 -3.16 24.63
C GLY A 124 0.62 -1.85 23.96
N GLU A 125 1.61 -1.86 23.07
CA GLU A 125 2.00 -0.70 22.26
C GLU A 125 1.09 -0.56 21.03
N LYS A 126 0.63 0.67 20.77
CA LYS A 126 -0.10 1.00 19.54
C LYS A 126 0.88 1.28 18.42
N VAL A 127 0.76 0.54 17.33
CA VAL A 127 1.53 0.73 16.09
C VAL A 127 0.62 1.38 15.05
N GLN A 128 1.12 2.42 14.38
CA GLN A 128 0.38 3.18 13.38
C GLN A 128 1.30 3.42 12.17
N PHE A 129 0.99 2.77 11.06
CA PHE A 129 1.67 3.00 9.80
C PHE A 129 0.88 3.96 8.91
N LEU A 130 1.57 4.88 8.26
CA LEU A 130 1.05 5.60 7.10
C LEU A 130 1.53 4.87 5.83
N THR A 131 0.61 4.52 4.93
CA THR A 131 0.92 3.73 3.73
C THR A 131 0.47 4.45 2.47
N LEU A 132 1.37 4.52 1.49
CA LEU A 132 1.13 4.99 0.14
C LEU A 132 1.05 3.79 -0.82
N ALA A 133 0.03 3.77 -1.67
CA ALA A 133 -0.14 2.75 -2.69
C ALA A 133 -0.53 3.37 -4.04
N ILE A 134 -0.19 2.70 -5.13
CA ILE A 134 -0.65 3.04 -6.49
C ILE A 134 -1.71 2.05 -6.96
N VAL A 135 -2.74 2.54 -7.66
CA VAL A 135 -3.79 1.67 -8.20
C VAL A 135 -3.43 1.19 -9.59
N HIS A 136 -3.47 -0.13 -9.79
CA HIS A 136 -3.35 -0.76 -11.09
C HIS A 136 -4.44 -1.80 -11.29
N GLN A 137 -5.20 -1.70 -12.38
CA GLN A 137 -6.30 -2.62 -12.72
C GLN A 137 -7.28 -2.89 -11.56
N GLY A 138 -7.56 -1.86 -10.76
CA GLY A 138 -8.49 -1.96 -9.62
C GLY A 138 -7.89 -2.60 -8.36
N VAL A 139 -6.57 -2.76 -8.28
CA VAL A 139 -5.86 -3.28 -7.10
C VAL A 139 -4.87 -2.21 -6.60
N ALA A 140 -4.77 -2.03 -5.29
CA ALA A 140 -3.76 -1.18 -4.67
C ALA A 140 -2.43 -1.94 -4.56
N LEU A 141 -1.36 -1.36 -5.09
CA LEU A 141 0.01 -1.85 -5.03
C LEU A 141 0.78 -0.96 -4.04
N PRO A 142 1.25 -1.47 -2.89
CA PRO A 142 1.98 -0.66 -1.93
C PRO A 142 3.27 -0.12 -2.55
N LEU A 143 3.56 1.15 -2.28
CA LEU A 143 4.79 1.83 -2.72
C LEU A 143 5.72 2.12 -1.53
N TYR A 144 5.15 2.65 -0.45
CA TYR A 144 5.93 3.16 0.68
C TYR A 144 5.10 3.13 1.96
N ALA A 145 5.73 2.83 3.10
CA ALA A 145 5.06 2.81 4.40
C ALA A 145 6.04 3.13 5.53
N ASP A 146 5.63 4.01 6.45
CA ASP A 146 6.42 4.43 7.61
C ASP A 146 5.66 4.18 8.91
N ASP A 147 6.36 3.75 9.96
CA ASP A 147 5.82 3.71 11.32
C ASP A 147 5.88 5.11 11.94
N LEU A 148 4.73 5.68 12.28
CA LEU A 148 4.63 7.02 12.84
C LEU A 148 5.01 7.11 14.32
N LEU A 149 5.24 5.97 14.99
CA LEU A 149 5.58 5.90 16.42
C LEU A 149 4.59 6.59 17.38
N LYS A 150 3.37 6.87 16.92
CA LYS A 150 2.35 7.52 17.73
C LYS A 150 0.97 6.96 17.47
N ALA A 151 0.11 7.09 18.47
CA ALA A 151 -1.31 6.84 18.31
C ALA A 151 -2.02 8.08 17.74
N GLY A 152 -2.94 7.88 16.80
CA GLY A 152 -3.79 8.95 16.26
C GLY A 152 -3.47 9.31 14.80
N HIS A 153 -4.06 10.41 14.33
CA HIS A 153 -3.91 10.86 12.94
C HIS A 153 -2.58 11.58 12.73
N SER A 154 -2.04 11.48 11.52
CA SER A 154 -0.86 12.22 11.10
C SER A 154 -1.13 13.73 11.00
N SER A 155 -0.20 14.56 11.46
CA SER A 155 -0.23 16.01 11.29
C SER A 155 -0.01 16.40 9.81
N GLN A 156 -0.18 17.68 9.46
CA GLN A 156 0.15 18.15 8.11
C GLN A 156 1.65 18.00 7.82
N THR A 157 2.49 18.40 8.77
CA THR A 157 3.95 18.30 8.68
C THR A 157 4.41 16.87 8.45
N GLU A 158 3.92 15.92 9.24
CA GLU A 158 4.29 14.50 9.11
C GLU A 158 3.91 13.92 7.74
N ARG A 159 2.75 14.32 7.19
CA ARG A 159 2.32 13.87 5.86
C ARG A 159 3.18 14.46 4.76
N ILE A 160 3.60 15.72 4.90
CA ILE A 160 4.51 16.37 3.96
C ILE A 160 5.88 15.69 4.02
N GLU A 161 6.42 15.45 5.20
CA GLU A 161 7.70 14.73 5.38
C GLU A 161 7.65 13.30 4.85
N PHE A 162 6.54 12.59 5.08
CA PHE A 162 6.31 11.27 4.53
C PHE A 162 6.36 11.27 2.99
N LEU A 163 5.71 12.25 2.34
CA LEU A 163 5.79 12.38 0.87
C LEU A 163 7.17 12.83 0.39
N LYS A 164 7.92 13.62 1.17
CA LYS A 164 9.31 13.96 0.84
C LYS A 164 10.18 12.70 0.82
N ARG A 165 10.15 11.89 1.88
CA ARG A 165 10.90 10.62 1.95
C ARG A 165 10.49 9.65 0.86
N ALA A 166 9.18 9.48 0.64
CA ALA A 166 8.70 8.65 -0.47
C ALA A 166 9.14 9.22 -1.84
N GLY A 167 9.25 10.55 -1.95
CA GLY A 167 9.69 11.28 -3.13
C GLY A 167 11.14 11.04 -3.54
N GLU A 168 12.00 10.60 -2.61
CA GLU A 168 13.38 10.18 -2.90
C GLU A 168 13.40 8.93 -3.79
N ARG A 169 12.36 8.09 -3.70
CA ARG A 169 12.23 6.82 -4.41
C ARG A 169 11.25 6.86 -5.57
N PHE A 170 10.37 7.86 -5.61
CA PHE A 170 9.29 7.94 -6.59
C PHE A 170 8.97 9.38 -7.00
N ASN A 171 8.61 9.58 -8.27
CA ASN A 171 8.09 10.84 -8.77
C ASN A 171 6.56 10.79 -8.90
N PHE A 172 5.87 11.53 -8.03
CA PHE A 172 4.41 11.58 -7.96
C PHE A 172 3.76 12.68 -8.80
N ARG A 173 4.55 13.49 -9.52
CA ARG A 173 4.04 14.62 -10.30
C ARG A 173 3.02 14.14 -11.34
N ASN A 174 1.94 14.90 -11.51
CA ASN A 174 0.82 14.57 -12.40
C ASN A 174 0.15 13.22 -12.07
N MET A 175 0.12 12.84 -10.79
CA MET A 175 -0.73 11.76 -10.30
C MET A 175 -1.92 12.31 -9.51
N LEU A 176 -2.90 11.44 -9.23
CA LEU A 176 -4.09 11.75 -8.45
C LEU A 176 -4.07 11.05 -7.10
N LEU A 177 -3.93 11.78 -6.00
CA LEU A 177 -4.04 11.23 -4.65
C LEU A 177 -5.49 11.24 -4.15
N LEU A 178 -5.95 10.10 -3.65
CA LEU A 178 -7.24 9.95 -2.98
C LEU A 178 -7.02 9.79 -1.48
N GLY A 179 -7.61 10.68 -0.69
CA GLY A 179 -7.48 10.70 0.77
C GLY A 179 -8.84 10.86 1.45
N ASP A 180 -8.98 10.32 2.65
CA ASP A 180 -10.21 10.43 3.43
C ASP A 180 -10.26 11.71 4.30
N ARG A 181 -11.21 11.77 5.24
CA ARG A 181 -11.46 12.92 6.14
C ARG A 181 -10.40 13.15 7.21
N GLU A 182 -9.42 12.27 7.33
CA GLU A 182 -8.28 12.40 8.25
C GLU A 182 -7.12 13.18 7.59
N TYR A 183 -7.05 13.20 6.26
CA TYR A 183 -5.99 13.84 5.49
C TYR A 183 -6.35 15.27 5.06
N VAL A 184 -6.81 16.11 5.99
CA VAL A 184 -7.21 17.51 5.72
C VAL A 184 -6.20 18.53 6.23
N GLY A 185 -6.19 19.73 5.64
CA GLY A 185 -5.37 20.86 6.09
C GLY A 185 -4.88 21.76 4.96
N ILE A 186 -4.83 23.07 5.19
CA ILE A 186 -4.53 24.06 4.14
C ILE A 186 -3.08 23.89 3.62
N GLU A 187 -2.11 23.71 4.51
CA GLU A 187 -0.71 23.49 4.14
C GLU A 187 -0.55 22.16 3.41
N TRP A 188 -1.26 21.12 3.85
CA TRP A 188 -1.26 19.83 3.19
C TRP A 188 -1.81 19.91 1.76
N PHE A 189 -2.94 20.59 1.55
CA PHE A 189 -3.52 20.77 0.21
C PHE A 189 -2.58 21.55 -0.71
N LYS A 190 -1.96 22.62 -0.18
CA LYS A 190 -0.98 23.42 -0.92
C LYS A 190 0.24 22.58 -1.27
N ALA A 191 0.81 21.85 -0.32
CA ALA A 191 1.97 21.01 -0.55
C ALA A 191 1.71 19.95 -1.63
N LEU A 192 0.58 19.23 -1.55
CA LEU A 192 0.18 18.28 -2.59
C LEU A 192 0.14 18.93 -3.98
N HIS A 193 -0.60 20.03 -4.12
CA HIS A 193 -0.88 20.60 -5.43
C HIS A 193 0.29 21.40 -6.00
N VAL A 194 0.88 22.28 -5.20
CA VAL A 194 1.88 23.27 -5.62
C VAL A 194 3.28 22.68 -5.56
N ASP A 195 3.65 22.07 -4.42
CA ASP A 195 5.04 21.65 -4.18
C ASP A 195 5.33 20.30 -4.87
N PHE A 196 4.44 19.31 -4.69
CA PHE A 196 4.61 17.97 -5.28
C PHE A 196 4.01 17.83 -6.69
N GLY A 197 3.16 18.77 -7.13
CA GLY A 197 2.46 18.66 -8.41
C GLY A 197 1.49 17.47 -8.48
N ILE A 198 0.93 17.07 -7.34
CA ILE A 198 -0.04 15.98 -7.19
C ILE A 198 -1.45 16.58 -7.24
N GLN A 199 -2.28 16.08 -8.15
CA GLN A 199 -3.72 16.36 -8.09
C GLN A 199 -4.35 15.55 -6.96
N PHE A 200 -5.45 16.01 -6.37
CA PHE A 200 -6.09 15.25 -5.29
C PHE A 200 -7.61 15.27 -5.34
N VAL A 201 -8.22 14.26 -4.71
CA VAL A 201 -9.60 14.27 -4.21
C VAL A 201 -9.56 13.83 -2.76
N ILE A 202 -9.87 14.74 -1.85
CA ILE A 202 -9.87 14.48 -0.41
C ILE A 202 -11.28 14.66 0.13
N ARG A 203 -11.78 13.67 0.89
CA ARG A 203 -13.06 13.80 1.59
C ARG A 203 -12.90 14.76 2.76
N LEU A 204 -13.90 15.60 2.92
CA LEU A 204 -14.00 16.57 3.99
C LEU A 204 -15.06 16.13 5.00
N LYS A 205 -14.85 16.50 6.27
CA LYS A 205 -15.90 16.43 7.29
C LYS A 205 -17.00 17.44 6.94
N LYS A 206 -18.25 17.13 7.30
CA LYS A 206 -19.37 18.05 7.13
C LYS A 206 -19.08 19.40 7.78
N GLY A 207 -19.36 20.48 7.05
CA GLY A 207 -19.24 21.85 7.56
C GLY A 207 -17.81 22.42 7.59
N ILE A 208 -16.75 21.66 7.28
CA ILE A 208 -15.41 22.23 7.21
C ILE A 208 -15.30 23.21 6.04
N TYR A 209 -14.63 24.34 6.28
CA TYR A 209 -14.46 25.45 5.33
C TYR A 209 -15.74 26.17 4.89
N HIS A 210 -16.86 26.06 5.63
CA HIS A 210 -18.10 26.74 5.26
C HIS A 210 -17.94 28.26 5.15
N GLN A 211 -17.06 28.88 5.95
CA GLN A 211 -16.84 30.33 5.91
C GLN A 211 -16.24 30.74 4.56
N GLN A 212 -15.23 30.01 4.09
CA GLN A 212 -14.60 30.25 2.79
C GLN A 212 -15.56 29.93 1.63
N ILE A 213 -16.41 28.91 1.80
CA ILE A 213 -17.47 28.60 0.84
C ILE A 213 -18.49 29.74 0.78
N ASN A 214 -18.92 30.28 1.91
CA ASN A 214 -19.92 31.35 1.97
C ASN A 214 -19.36 32.70 1.51
N GLY A 215 -18.08 32.97 1.77
CA GLY A 215 -17.39 34.17 1.32
C GLY A 215 -17.06 34.17 -0.19
N ALA A 216 -16.99 33.01 -0.83
CA ALA A 216 -16.86 32.92 -2.29
C ALA A 216 -18.19 33.29 -2.97
N GLY A 217 -18.14 33.94 -4.14
CA GLY A 217 -19.35 34.33 -4.88
C GLY A 217 -20.28 33.17 -5.24
N GLY A 218 -21.59 33.41 -5.30
CA GLY A 218 -22.61 32.40 -5.62
C GLY A 218 -23.32 31.84 -4.39
N LYS A 219 -23.68 30.54 -4.40
CA LYS A 219 -24.50 29.92 -3.33
C LYS A 219 -23.70 29.70 -2.05
N THR A 220 -24.37 29.84 -0.90
CA THR A 220 -23.84 29.41 0.40
C THR A 220 -23.80 27.88 0.52
N TRP A 221 -23.07 27.37 1.51
CA TRP A 221 -22.95 25.94 1.80
C TRP A 221 -24.31 25.29 2.08
N GLU A 222 -25.19 25.95 2.83
CA GLU A 222 -26.56 25.49 3.10
C GLU A 222 -27.41 25.48 1.82
N GLN A 223 -27.34 26.54 1.01
CA GLN A 223 -28.07 26.64 -0.26
C GLN A 223 -27.65 25.56 -1.26
N MET A 224 -26.35 25.19 -1.28
CA MET A 224 -25.85 24.10 -2.12
C MET A 224 -26.48 22.75 -1.73
N GLN A 225 -26.56 22.44 -0.44
CA GLN A 225 -27.20 21.21 0.06
C GLN A 225 -28.71 21.22 -0.20
N GLN A 226 -29.40 22.33 0.10
CA GLN A 226 -30.84 22.44 -0.12
C GLN A 226 -31.22 22.22 -1.59
N LYS A 227 -30.38 22.70 -2.52
CA LYS A 227 -30.56 22.47 -3.95
C LYS A 227 -30.43 20.99 -4.33
N LEU A 228 -29.50 20.26 -3.72
CA LEU A 228 -29.38 18.81 -3.92
C LEU A 228 -30.58 18.05 -3.35
N ARG A 229 -31.08 18.45 -2.17
CA ARG A 229 -32.29 17.86 -1.57
C ARG A 229 -33.52 18.02 -2.46
N ARG A 230 -33.76 19.25 -2.93
CA ARG A 230 -34.93 19.60 -3.77
C ARG A 230 -34.90 18.95 -5.15
N SER A 231 -33.72 18.67 -5.70
CA SER A 231 -33.58 18.14 -7.05
C SER A 231 -33.21 16.66 -7.05
N LYS A 232 -34.18 15.80 -7.39
CA LYS A 232 -33.91 14.36 -7.61
C LYS A 232 -33.00 14.10 -8.83
N LYS A 233 -33.00 14.99 -9.83
CA LYS A 233 -32.16 14.89 -11.04
C LYS A 233 -30.70 15.27 -10.79
N LYS A 234 -30.41 16.18 -9.84
CA LYS A 234 -29.02 16.60 -9.55
C LYS A 234 -28.34 15.61 -8.61
N LYS A 235 -27.26 15.01 -9.10
CA LYS A 235 -26.44 14.05 -8.34
C LYS A 235 -25.32 14.73 -7.54
N LEU A 236 -24.83 15.86 -8.02
CA LEU A 236 -23.77 16.65 -7.39
C LEU A 236 -23.92 18.15 -7.65
N ILE A 237 -23.24 18.96 -6.84
CA ILE A 237 -23.04 20.40 -7.03
C ILE A 237 -21.59 20.73 -6.66
N SER A 238 -20.99 21.72 -7.33
CA SER A 238 -19.62 22.13 -7.03
C SER A 238 -19.45 23.65 -7.11
N LYS A 239 -18.37 24.14 -6.50
CA LYS A 239 -18.00 25.55 -6.40
C LYS A 239 -16.48 25.68 -6.31
N LEU A 240 -15.90 26.72 -6.91
CA LEU A 240 -14.49 27.08 -6.67
C LEU A 240 -14.39 27.91 -5.39
N ILE A 241 -13.43 27.57 -4.54
CA ILE A 241 -13.11 28.26 -3.29
C ILE A 241 -11.61 28.47 -3.18
N THR A 242 -11.19 29.51 -2.46
CA THR A 242 -9.77 29.77 -2.20
C THR A 242 -9.43 29.37 -0.78
N LEU A 243 -8.40 28.52 -0.62
CA LEU A 243 -7.85 28.12 0.68
C LEU A 243 -6.34 28.37 0.66
N GLY A 244 -5.82 29.15 1.61
CA GLY A 244 -4.38 29.45 1.68
C GLY A 244 -3.80 30.07 0.40
N GLY A 245 -4.58 30.92 -0.28
CA GLY A 245 -4.19 31.56 -1.55
C GLY A 245 -4.29 30.68 -2.80
N VAL A 246 -4.76 29.43 -2.69
CA VAL A 246 -4.87 28.51 -3.82
C VAL A 246 -6.35 28.16 -4.07
N ALA A 247 -6.75 28.14 -5.34
CA ALA A 247 -8.11 27.80 -5.75
C ALA A 247 -8.31 26.29 -5.83
N TYR A 248 -9.37 25.80 -5.20
CA TYR A 248 -9.79 24.39 -5.22
C TYR A 248 -11.27 24.28 -5.53
N ARG A 249 -11.69 23.12 -6.03
CA ARG A 249 -13.10 22.81 -6.24
C ARG A 249 -13.66 22.05 -5.05
N TYR A 250 -14.66 22.64 -4.43
CA TYR A 250 -15.49 22.00 -3.42
C TYR A 250 -16.67 21.31 -4.10
N VAL A 251 -16.89 20.03 -3.81
CA VAL A 251 -17.94 19.21 -4.40
C VAL A 251 -18.81 18.63 -3.30
N ILE A 252 -20.12 18.75 -3.45
CA ILE A 252 -21.11 18.02 -2.64
C ILE A 252 -21.80 17.02 -3.56
N THR A 253 -21.81 15.75 -3.17
CA THR A 253 -22.52 14.67 -3.89
C THR A 253 -23.31 13.83 -2.91
N ARG A 254 -24.33 13.10 -3.39
CA ARG A 254 -25.07 12.15 -2.57
C ARG A 254 -24.14 11.07 -2.02
N ASN A 255 -24.25 10.75 -0.72
CA ASN A 255 -23.52 9.66 -0.12
C ASN A 255 -24.22 8.32 -0.46
N PRO A 256 -23.53 7.35 -1.09
CA PRO A 256 -24.10 6.04 -1.34
C PRO A 256 -24.52 5.30 -0.06
N LYS A 257 -23.94 5.68 1.09
CA LYS A 257 -24.26 5.13 2.41
C LYS A 257 -25.25 5.99 3.22
N ALA A 258 -25.87 7.00 2.60
CA ALA A 258 -26.86 7.83 3.28
C ALA A 258 -28.01 6.97 3.85
N GLY A 259 -28.44 7.28 5.07
CA GLY A 259 -29.49 6.53 5.78
C GLY A 259 -28.95 5.45 6.72
N ASN A 260 -27.66 5.10 6.64
CA ASN A 260 -27.02 4.28 7.68
C ASN A 260 -26.72 5.12 8.94
N LYS A 261 -26.68 4.44 10.09
CA LYS A 261 -26.27 5.05 11.36
C LYS A 261 -24.87 5.68 11.21
N ASP A 262 -24.72 6.90 11.71
CA ASP A 262 -23.48 7.70 11.70
C ASP A 262 -22.93 8.12 10.30
N GLU A 263 -23.72 7.95 9.23
CA GLU A 263 -23.35 8.39 7.88
C GLU A 263 -24.07 9.69 7.48
N ASP A 264 -23.31 10.64 6.95
CA ASP A 264 -23.84 11.89 6.40
C ASP A 264 -24.71 11.63 5.15
N GLU A 265 -25.73 12.45 4.94
CA GLU A 265 -26.54 12.46 3.71
C GLU A 265 -25.69 12.71 2.44
N PHE A 266 -24.66 13.54 2.58
CA PHE A 266 -23.80 13.96 1.48
C PHE A 266 -22.32 13.63 1.76
N LEU A 267 -21.58 13.41 0.68
CA LEU A 267 -20.13 13.44 0.67
C LEU A 267 -19.66 14.83 0.25
N TYR A 268 -18.70 15.35 1.00
CA TYR A 268 -18.02 16.62 0.73
C TYR A 268 -16.61 16.30 0.27
N LEU A 269 -16.21 16.78 -0.90
CA LEU A 269 -14.88 16.54 -1.47
C LEU A 269 -14.22 17.88 -1.78
N LEU A 270 -12.92 17.97 -1.50
CA LEU A 270 -12.06 19.01 -2.04
C LEU A 270 -11.19 18.40 -3.12
N THR A 271 -11.07 19.08 -4.26
CA THR A 271 -10.28 18.56 -5.37
C THR A 271 -9.62 19.65 -6.20
N THR A 272 -8.47 19.31 -6.77
CA THR A 272 -7.79 20.09 -7.81
C THR A 272 -8.30 19.74 -9.22
N LEU A 273 -9.13 18.70 -9.36
CA LEU A 273 -9.67 18.30 -10.67
C LEU A 273 -10.69 19.31 -11.17
N GLU A 274 -10.66 19.58 -12.46
CA GLU A 274 -11.61 20.46 -13.15
C GLU A 274 -13.04 19.90 -13.13
N SER A 275 -13.17 18.59 -13.39
CA SER A 275 -14.47 17.91 -13.43
C SER A 275 -14.87 17.37 -12.06
N ALA A 276 -15.93 17.94 -11.50
CA ALA A 276 -16.56 17.44 -10.27
C ALA A 276 -17.06 15.99 -10.43
N GLY A 277 -17.60 15.64 -11.61
CA GLY A 277 -18.05 14.28 -11.89
C GLY A 277 -16.90 13.29 -11.88
N THR A 278 -15.75 13.67 -12.47
CA THR A 278 -14.53 12.85 -12.44
C THR A 278 -14.05 12.67 -11.00
N ALA A 279 -13.99 13.74 -10.19
CA ALA A 279 -13.60 13.64 -8.79
C ALA A 279 -14.46 12.65 -7.99
N VAL A 280 -15.80 12.73 -8.14
CA VAL A 280 -16.72 11.78 -7.48
C VAL A 280 -16.49 10.35 -7.96
N SER A 281 -16.32 10.13 -9.27
CA SER A 281 -16.09 8.80 -9.83
C SER A 281 -14.77 8.18 -9.37
N GLN A 282 -13.71 8.98 -9.26
CA GLN A 282 -12.39 8.53 -8.83
C GLN A 282 -12.36 8.21 -7.34
N TYR A 283 -13.07 8.98 -6.51
CA TYR A 283 -13.04 8.81 -5.05
C TYR A 283 -13.46 7.40 -4.58
N ALA A 284 -14.34 6.72 -5.33
CA ALA A 284 -14.74 5.34 -5.01
C ALA A 284 -13.56 4.35 -5.03
N ILE A 285 -12.51 4.63 -5.81
CA ILE A 285 -11.30 3.80 -5.91
C ILE A 285 -10.53 3.78 -4.58
N ARG A 286 -10.70 4.78 -3.71
CA ARG A 286 -10.01 4.88 -2.42
C ARG A 286 -10.13 3.60 -1.58
N TRP A 287 -11.27 2.91 -1.66
CA TRP A 287 -11.52 1.66 -0.93
C TRP A 287 -10.49 0.55 -1.21
N GLN A 288 -9.75 0.60 -2.33
CA GLN A 288 -8.75 -0.43 -2.64
C GLN A 288 -7.60 -0.51 -1.62
N ILE A 289 -7.29 0.58 -0.88
CA ILE A 289 -6.28 0.53 0.18
C ILE A 289 -6.75 -0.28 1.40
N GLU A 290 -8.05 -0.27 1.70
CA GLU A 290 -8.62 -1.13 2.74
C GLU A 290 -8.55 -2.61 2.35
N VAL A 291 -8.69 -2.91 1.05
CA VAL A 291 -8.50 -4.26 0.50
C VAL A 291 -7.05 -4.69 0.64
N LEU A 292 -6.08 -3.80 0.37
CA LEU A 292 -4.66 -4.04 0.65
C LEU A 292 -4.44 -4.36 2.14
N PHE A 293 -4.87 -3.50 3.06
CA PHE A 293 -4.71 -3.72 4.50
C PHE A 293 -5.35 -5.02 4.97
N ARG A 294 -6.53 -5.37 4.45
CA ARG A 294 -7.19 -6.65 4.76
C ARG A 294 -6.33 -7.85 4.34
N HIS A 295 -5.64 -7.78 3.20
CA HIS A 295 -4.73 -8.84 2.76
C HIS A 295 -3.44 -8.90 3.60
N LEU A 296 -2.88 -7.75 4.00
CA LEU A 296 -1.73 -7.73 4.90
C LEU A 296 -2.08 -8.30 6.29
N LYS A 297 -3.32 -8.09 6.74
CA LYS A 297 -3.86 -8.59 8.00
C LYS A 297 -4.60 -9.93 7.82
N SER A 298 -5.88 -9.97 8.18
CA SER A 298 -6.66 -11.19 8.40
C SER A 298 -6.89 -12.08 7.17
N ASN A 299 -6.79 -11.56 5.95
CA ASN A 299 -7.07 -12.35 4.74
C ASN A 299 -5.80 -12.91 4.04
N GLY A 300 -4.61 -12.63 4.56
CA GLY A 300 -3.35 -13.04 3.93
C GLY A 300 -2.29 -13.43 4.93
N PHE A 301 -1.59 -12.44 5.49
CA PHE A 301 -0.33 -12.63 6.23
C PHE A 301 -0.42 -12.38 7.73
N ASP A 302 -1.60 -12.07 8.27
CA ASP A 302 -1.83 -11.96 9.70
C ASP A 302 -0.84 -10.97 10.37
N LEU A 303 -0.67 -9.78 9.78
CA LEU A 303 0.22 -8.72 10.27
C LEU A 303 0.00 -8.39 11.76
N GLU A 304 -1.23 -8.46 12.24
CA GLU A 304 -1.58 -8.12 13.63
C GLU A 304 -1.08 -9.15 14.65
N SER A 305 -0.62 -10.33 14.21
CA SER A 305 0.03 -11.32 15.08
C SER A 305 1.55 -11.14 15.20
N THR A 306 2.11 -10.12 14.56
CA THR A 306 3.52 -9.77 14.72
C THR A 306 3.85 -9.51 16.18
N ARG A 307 5.01 -10.01 16.61
CA ARG A 307 5.59 -9.75 17.94
C ARG A 307 6.93 -9.05 17.84
N VAL A 308 7.24 -8.53 16.66
CA VAL A 308 8.46 -7.78 16.39
C VAL A 308 8.31 -6.37 16.95
N GLU A 309 9.25 -5.98 17.80
CA GLU A 309 9.28 -4.69 18.51
C GLU A 309 10.35 -3.77 17.91
N GLY A 310 10.16 -2.46 18.04
CA GLY A 310 11.06 -1.43 17.50
C GLY A 310 10.72 -0.98 16.09
N LYS A 311 10.76 0.35 15.87
CA LYS A 311 10.39 1.03 14.62
C LYS A 311 10.94 0.33 13.38
N TYR A 312 12.25 0.17 13.33
CA TYR A 312 12.97 -0.32 12.16
C TYR A 312 12.66 -1.78 11.85
N LYS A 313 12.56 -2.63 12.87
CA LYS A 313 12.16 -4.04 12.68
C LYS A 313 10.73 -4.14 12.15
N ARG A 314 9.82 -3.30 12.64
CA ARG A 314 8.44 -3.23 12.14
C ARG A 314 8.37 -2.74 10.70
N GLU A 315 9.18 -1.76 10.34
CA GLU A 315 9.27 -1.26 8.95
C GLU A 315 9.82 -2.32 8.00
N VAL A 316 10.89 -3.04 8.39
CA VAL A 316 11.40 -4.18 7.60
C VAL A 316 10.35 -5.27 7.45
N MET A 317 9.61 -5.61 8.52
CA MET A 317 8.48 -6.55 8.45
C MET A 317 7.43 -6.08 7.44
N MET A 318 7.03 -4.81 7.51
CA MET A 318 6.05 -4.22 6.59
C MET A 318 6.54 -4.24 5.14
N GLN A 319 7.82 -3.94 4.89
CA GLN A 319 8.43 -3.99 3.57
C GLN A 319 8.47 -5.41 2.98
N ILE A 320 8.81 -6.41 3.79
CA ILE A 320 8.77 -7.82 3.39
C ILE A 320 7.34 -8.21 3.00
N LEU A 321 6.35 -7.85 3.81
CA LEU A 321 4.95 -8.12 3.48
C LEU A 321 4.49 -7.44 2.20
N CYS A 322 4.86 -6.17 1.99
CA CYS A 322 4.55 -5.45 0.78
C CYS A 322 5.17 -6.14 -0.45
N LEU A 323 6.42 -6.59 -0.37
CA LEU A 323 7.07 -7.35 -1.44
C LEU A 323 6.33 -8.66 -1.75
N VAL A 324 6.07 -9.49 -0.74
CA VAL A 324 5.35 -10.77 -0.94
C VAL A 324 3.93 -10.53 -1.47
N TYR A 325 3.25 -9.48 -0.99
CA TYR A 325 1.97 -9.05 -1.53
C TYR A 325 2.05 -8.68 -3.01
N LEU A 326 3.05 -7.88 -3.42
CA LEU A 326 3.25 -7.51 -4.83
C LEU A 326 3.49 -8.73 -5.72
N LEU A 327 4.30 -9.70 -5.27
CA LEU A 327 4.52 -10.96 -5.98
C LEU A 327 3.22 -11.75 -6.15
N ALA A 328 2.38 -11.82 -5.11
CA ALA A 328 1.08 -12.46 -5.19
C ALA A 328 0.15 -11.72 -6.17
N ILE A 329 0.06 -10.39 -6.10
CA ILE A 329 -0.76 -9.60 -7.04
C ILE A 329 -0.30 -9.82 -8.48
N ARG A 330 1.01 -9.83 -8.74
CA ARG A 330 1.57 -10.09 -10.07
C ARG A 330 1.06 -11.41 -10.65
N GLU A 331 1.17 -12.50 -9.89
CA GLU A 331 0.71 -13.81 -10.36
C GLU A 331 -0.81 -13.85 -10.58
N GLY A 332 -1.58 -13.22 -9.68
CA GLY A 332 -3.03 -13.13 -9.81
C GLY A 332 -3.48 -12.34 -11.05
N LEU A 333 -2.84 -11.20 -11.32
CA LEU A 333 -3.14 -10.39 -12.50
C LEU A 333 -2.79 -11.15 -13.79
N ARG A 334 -1.61 -11.77 -13.85
CA ARG A 334 -1.18 -12.58 -15.00
C ARG A 334 -2.12 -13.76 -15.26
N PHE A 335 -2.53 -14.46 -14.20
CA PHE A 335 -3.50 -15.54 -14.31
C PHE A 335 -4.81 -15.05 -14.91
N TYR A 336 -5.38 -13.97 -14.38
CA TYR A 336 -6.65 -13.44 -14.87
C TYR A 336 -6.56 -12.75 -16.23
N GLN A 337 -5.38 -12.31 -16.65
CA GLN A 337 -5.14 -11.83 -18.00
C GLN A 337 -5.13 -13.00 -19.01
N ARG A 338 -4.50 -14.12 -18.67
CA ARG A 338 -4.46 -15.33 -19.51
C ARG A 338 -5.79 -16.09 -19.52
N CYS A 339 -6.47 -16.11 -18.37
CA CYS A 339 -7.72 -16.83 -18.16
C CYS A 339 -8.87 -15.88 -17.71
N PRO A 340 -9.32 -14.92 -18.53
CA PRO A 340 -10.36 -13.97 -18.11
C PRO A 340 -11.68 -14.64 -17.70
N LYS A 341 -12.03 -15.76 -18.33
CA LYS A 341 -13.25 -16.55 -18.05
C LYS A 341 -13.22 -17.23 -16.67
N ALA A 342 -12.06 -17.35 -16.03
CA ALA A 342 -11.94 -17.89 -14.67
C ALA A 342 -12.40 -16.88 -13.59
N LYS A 343 -12.70 -15.63 -13.95
CA LYS A 343 -13.24 -14.64 -13.00
C LYS A 343 -14.67 -14.98 -12.61
N GLN A 344 -14.81 -15.67 -11.48
CA GLN A 344 -16.09 -15.91 -10.85
C GLN A 344 -16.47 -14.74 -9.95
N TRP A 345 -17.72 -14.30 -10.05
CA TRP A 345 -18.25 -13.16 -9.30
C TRP A 345 -19.39 -13.60 -8.39
N LYS A 346 -19.43 -13.08 -7.18
CA LYS A 346 -20.52 -13.26 -6.23
C LYS A 346 -21.18 -11.92 -5.91
N MET A 347 -22.51 -11.95 -5.77
CA MET A 347 -23.28 -10.80 -5.28
C MET A 347 -23.46 -10.94 -3.77
N ASP A 348 -23.07 -9.92 -3.02
CA ASP A 348 -23.50 -9.73 -1.65
C ASP A 348 -24.82 -8.95 -1.69
N TYR A 349 -25.95 -9.65 -1.56
CA TYR A 349 -27.29 -9.06 -1.65
C TYR A 349 -27.58 -8.08 -0.51
N ALA A 350 -27.00 -8.31 0.68
CA ALA A 350 -27.19 -7.41 1.82
C ALA A 350 -26.51 -6.05 1.59
N ARG A 351 -25.38 -6.03 0.88
CA ARG A 351 -24.62 -4.81 0.59
C ARG A 351 -24.85 -4.27 -0.82
N GLY A 352 -25.49 -5.05 -1.70
CA GLY A 352 -25.64 -4.73 -3.13
C GLY A 352 -24.30 -4.67 -3.87
N VAL A 353 -23.27 -5.37 -3.40
CA VAL A 353 -21.90 -5.30 -3.95
C VAL A 353 -21.53 -6.61 -4.64
N LYS A 354 -21.12 -6.51 -5.91
CA LYS A 354 -20.53 -7.62 -6.67
C LYS A 354 -19.03 -7.69 -6.43
N THR A 355 -18.53 -8.84 -5.99
CA THR A 355 -17.11 -9.07 -5.71
C THR A 355 -16.59 -10.30 -6.43
N LEU A 356 -15.28 -10.36 -6.69
CA LEU A 356 -14.65 -11.60 -7.15
C LEU A 356 -14.68 -12.65 -6.04
N VAL A 357 -15.00 -13.90 -6.38
CA VAL A 357 -14.96 -15.03 -5.44
C VAL A 357 -13.54 -15.22 -4.90
N HIS A 358 -12.57 -15.30 -5.81
CA HIS A 358 -11.15 -15.28 -5.50
C HIS A 358 -10.59 -13.91 -5.88
N SER A 359 -10.15 -13.14 -4.89
CA SER A 359 -9.47 -11.87 -5.18
C SER A 359 -8.19 -12.13 -5.98
N VAL A 360 -7.72 -11.12 -6.71
CA VAL A 360 -6.43 -11.15 -7.42
C VAL A 360 -5.31 -11.64 -6.49
N PHE A 361 -5.28 -11.12 -5.26
CA PHE A 361 -4.35 -11.56 -4.23
C PHE A 361 -4.49 -13.04 -3.88
N ARG A 362 -5.70 -13.53 -3.58
CA ARG A 362 -5.89 -14.93 -3.17
C ARG A 362 -5.52 -15.90 -4.27
N GLN A 363 -5.93 -15.61 -5.51
CA GLN A 363 -5.58 -16.43 -6.67
C GLN A 363 -4.06 -16.44 -6.88
N GLY A 364 -3.44 -15.25 -6.83
CA GLY A 364 -2.01 -15.11 -7.03
C GLY A 364 -1.17 -15.71 -5.92
N LEU A 365 -1.60 -15.63 -4.66
CA LEU A 365 -0.94 -16.27 -3.53
C LEU A 365 -0.89 -17.80 -3.70
N SER A 366 -2.01 -18.42 -4.13
CA SER A 366 -2.04 -19.86 -4.41
C SER A 366 -1.08 -20.28 -5.52
N ILE A 367 -0.84 -19.42 -6.52
CA ILE A 367 0.14 -19.66 -7.60
C ILE A 367 1.57 -19.39 -7.13
N LEU A 368 1.75 -18.38 -6.28
CA LEU A 368 3.05 -17.96 -5.79
C LEU A 368 3.67 -19.00 -4.84
N MET A 369 2.90 -19.52 -3.88
CA MET A 369 3.40 -20.43 -2.83
C MET A 369 4.27 -21.58 -3.36
N PRO A 370 3.84 -22.40 -4.35
CA PRO A 370 4.71 -23.47 -4.86
C PRO A 370 5.94 -22.95 -5.62
N ARG A 371 5.87 -21.75 -6.21
CA ARG A 371 7.00 -21.14 -6.95
C ARG A 371 8.10 -20.58 -6.07
N ILE A 372 7.81 -20.35 -4.79
CA ILE A 372 8.79 -19.83 -3.82
C ILE A 372 9.00 -20.80 -2.66
N ALA A 373 8.67 -22.08 -2.85
CA ALA A 373 8.71 -23.10 -1.79
C ALA A 373 10.13 -23.46 -1.33
N SER A 374 11.15 -23.10 -2.11
CA SER A 374 12.57 -23.22 -1.77
C SER A 374 13.32 -21.94 -2.12
N LEU A 375 14.48 -21.75 -1.50
CA LEU A 375 15.38 -20.62 -1.77
C LEU A 375 15.74 -20.52 -3.26
N ASP A 376 16.14 -21.63 -3.89
CA ASP A 376 16.47 -21.72 -5.32
C ASP A 376 15.36 -21.24 -6.22
N ASN A 377 14.14 -21.72 -5.96
CA ASN A 377 12.99 -21.40 -6.79
C ASN A 377 12.65 -19.92 -6.70
N MET A 378 12.71 -19.33 -5.49
CA MET A 378 12.47 -17.90 -5.32
C MET A 378 13.55 -17.06 -5.99
N ILE A 379 14.83 -17.42 -5.86
CA ILE A 379 15.92 -16.68 -6.48
C ILE A 379 15.76 -16.67 -8.01
N ARG A 380 15.57 -17.84 -8.62
CA ARG A 380 15.34 -17.96 -10.07
C ARG A 380 14.09 -17.17 -10.51
N TYR A 381 13.02 -17.25 -9.73
CA TYR A 381 11.78 -16.53 -9.99
C TYR A 381 11.99 -15.01 -9.95
N LEU A 382 12.66 -14.47 -8.92
CA LEU A 382 12.97 -13.05 -8.82
C LEU A 382 13.94 -12.59 -9.91
N ALA A 383 14.99 -13.36 -10.21
CA ALA A 383 15.92 -13.05 -11.30
C ALA A 383 15.18 -12.93 -12.64
N SER A 384 14.22 -13.83 -12.92
CA SER A 384 13.40 -13.77 -14.14
C SER A 384 12.50 -12.52 -14.20
N ILE A 385 12.03 -12.03 -13.04
CA ILE A 385 11.26 -10.79 -12.96
C ILE A 385 12.17 -9.62 -13.33
N LEU A 386 13.32 -9.51 -12.65
CA LEU A 386 14.22 -8.37 -12.82
C LEU A 386 14.75 -8.29 -14.25
N ALA A 387 15.17 -9.42 -14.83
CA ALA A 387 15.68 -9.49 -16.21
C ALA A 387 14.66 -9.06 -17.29
N SER A 388 13.36 -9.15 -17.01
CA SER A 388 12.29 -8.82 -17.96
C SER A 388 11.50 -7.57 -17.61
N SER A 389 11.82 -6.94 -16.47
CA SER A 389 11.14 -5.75 -15.97
C SER A 389 11.73 -4.47 -16.57
N ILE A 390 10.89 -3.47 -16.74
CA ILE A 390 11.34 -2.11 -17.06
C ILE A 390 10.94 -1.26 -15.87
N THR A 391 11.91 -0.60 -15.23
CA THR A 391 11.65 0.30 -14.11
C THR A 391 10.57 1.31 -14.52
N PRO A 392 9.48 1.45 -13.73
CA PRO A 392 8.46 2.44 -14.05
C PRO A 392 9.07 3.84 -14.10
N LYS A 393 8.66 4.67 -15.06
CA LYS A 393 9.16 6.06 -15.21
C LYS A 393 8.97 6.96 -13.97
N TRP A 394 8.18 6.51 -13.02
CA TRP A 394 7.85 7.20 -11.77
C TRP A 394 8.58 6.59 -10.57
N GLY A 395 9.45 5.59 -10.75
CA GLY A 395 10.30 5.03 -9.70
C GLY A 395 11.78 5.30 -9.99
N HIS A 396 12.56 5.45 -8.93
CA HIS A 396 14.01 5.65 -8.94
C HIS A 396 14.67 4.44 -8.27
N VAL A 397 15.71 3.89 -8.89
CA VAL A 397 16.50 2.78 -8.31
C VAL A 397 17.43 3.31 -7.25
#